data_AF-A0A0A0JX35-F1
#
_entry.id   AF-A0A0A0JX35-F1
#
_cell.length_a   1.000
_cell.length_b   1.000
_cell.length_c   1.000
_cell.angle_alpha   90.00
_cell.angle_beta   90.00
_cell.angle_gamma   90.00
#
_symmetry.space_group_name_H-M   'P 1'
#
loop_
_entity.id
_entity.type
_entity.pdbx_description
1 polymer ?
#
loop_
_entity_poly.entity_id
_entity_poly.type
_entity_poly.pdbx_seq_one_letter_code
_entity_poly.pdbx_strand_id
1 'polypeptide(L)'
;MTPTPAPQHAHAAMHCNLNTVNLDAAEAFYRVMAGRDPRFRSVGVDQDATMMGLAERTSSVTAFVWDQRGPRAAPALELVAWSDPPTVPADQEQRAGFFAVGYRVQDLAAAGEDLATLGELTTEDVRVRGRTHRAVVLTDPDGVRVEVIEVDGPEDAAKGPAMAYERLRVTDLQRSLAWYASIGFATVRTGGAVASLSLPEDPTFSLELSEQPDLMAAPDRANEQGLYRIALAVEDVEAAAAALRGIDPRTPEPVFIPMEDTPTGGYTVLFLTDPDGTVVELVSRPRSEVRRPVTPV
;
A
#
# COMPACT_ATOMS: atom_id res chain seq x y z
N MET A 1 -20.90 -11.86 -18.39
CA MET A 1 -20.47 -10.45 -18.37
C MET A 1 -20.00 -10.15 -16.96
N THR A 2 -18.73 -9.84 -16.78
CA THR A 2 -18.25 -9.29 -15.51
C THR A 2 -18.90 -7.92 -15.35
N PRO A 3 -19.54 -7.60 -14.21
CA PRO A 3 -20.13 -6.28 -14.02
C PRO A 3 -19.05 -5.21 -14.16
N THR A 4 -19.37 -4.12 -14.87
CA THR A 4 -18.52 -2.93 -14.91
C THR A 4 -18.38 -2.38 -13.49
N PRO A 5 -17.15 -2.14 -12.98
CA PRO A 5 -16.95 -1.54 -11.67
C PRO A 5 -17.68 -0.20 -11.57
N ALA A 6 -18.22 0.09 -10.39
CA ALA A 6 -18.93 1.35 -10.17
C ALA A 6 -17.93 2.53 -10.18
N PRO A 7 -18.30 3.70 -10.73
CA PRO A 7 -17.37 4.83 -10.85
C PRO A 7 -16.81 5.31 -9.50
N GLN A 8 -17.58 5.14 -8.43
CA GLN A 8 -17.20 5.49 -7.06
C GLN A 8 -16.30 4.47 -6.36
N HIS A 9 -16.11 3.28 -6.94
CA HIS A 9 -15.18 2.28 -6.40
C HIS A 9 -13.74 2.66 -6.73
N ALA A 10 -12.83 2.24 -5.86
CA ALA A 10 -11.40 2.30 -6.13
C ALA A 10 -11.06 1.55 -7.42
N HIS A 11 -10.22 2.15 -8.25
CA HIS A 11 -9.80 1.58 -9.53
C HIS A 11 -8.30 1.26 -9.62
N ALA A 12 -7.47 1.81 -8.72
CA ALA A 12 -6.06 1.48 -8.66
C ALA A 12 -5.43 1.73 -7.28
N ALA A 13 -4.41 0.95 -6.90
CA ALA A 13 -3.59 1.23 -5.72
C ALA A 13 -2.56 2.31 -6.04
N MET A 14 -2.52 3.43 -5.32
CA MET A 14 -1.62 4.55 -5.60
C MET A 14 -0.28 4.45 -4.87
N HIS A 15 -0.33 4.21 -3.57
CA HIS A 15 0.86 4.01 -2.76
C HIS A 15 0.53 3.28 -1.47
N CYS A 16 1.58 2.72 -0.91
CA CYS A 16 1.62 2.04 0.37
C CYS A 16 2.54 2.84 1.27
N ASN A 17 2.09 3.15 2.48
CA ASN A 17 2.76 4.09 3.35
C ASN A 17 3.58 3.37 4.42
N LEU A 18 4.85 3.73 4.52
CA LEU A 18 5.80 3.22 5.51
C LEU A 18 6.39 4.41 6.28
N ASN A 19 6.15 4.44 7.59
CA ASN A 19 6.77 5.43 8.47
C ASN A 19 8.14 4.95 8.92
N THR A 20 9.13 5.80 8.73
CA THR A 20 10.54 5.49 9.00
C THR A 20 11.15 6.44 10.01
N VAL A 21 12.04 5.93 10.84
CA VAL A 21 12.90 6.74 11.72
C VAL A 21 14.17 7.20 11.02
N ASN A 22 14.49 6.64 9.84
CA ASN A 22 15.69 6.93 9.07
C ASN A 22 15.40 6.88 7.57
N LEU A 23 14.93 8.02 7.04
CA LEU A 23 14.55 8.16 5.63
C LEU A 23 15.69 7.82 4.67
N ASP A 24 16.93 8.19 4.97
CA ASP A 24 18.07 7.91 4.09
C ASP A 24 18.35 6.41 3.98
N ALA A 25 18.25 5.67 5.08
CA ALA A 25 18.41 4.21 5.08
C ALA A 25 17.27 3.52 4.32
N ALA A 26 16.02 3.91 4.58
CA ALA A 26 14.85 3.37 3.88
C ALA A 26 14.92 3.67 2.38
N GLU A 27 15.29 4.90 1.97
CA GLU A 27 15.46 5.26 0.56
C GLU A 27 16.58 4.46 -0.12
N ALA A 28 17.72 4.27 0.55
CA ALA A 28 18.81 3.48 0.00
C ALA A 28 18.38 2.03 -0.26
N PHE A 29 17.65 1.44 0.69
CA PHE A 29 17.13 0.09 0.58
C PHE A 29 16.10 -0.03 -0.55
N TYR A 30 15.07 0.82 -0.56
CA TYR A 30 13.99 0.69 -1.53
C TYR A 30 14.37 1.15 -2.93
N ARG A 31 15.46 1.90 -3.10
CA ARG A 31 16.07 2.18 -4.42
C ARG A 31 16.56 0.91 -5.11
N VAL A 32 17.18 0.00 -4.35
CA VAL A 32 17.59 -1.32 -4.88
C VAL A 32 16.35 -2.14 -5.20
N MET A 33 15.37 -2.18 -4.29
CA MET A 33 14.09 -2.87 -4.53
C MET A 33 13.34 -2.35 -5.74
N ALA A 34 13.41 -1.06 -6.05
CA ALA A 34 12.78 -0.49 -7.23
C ALA A 34 13.57 -0.75 -8.54
N GLY A 35 14.83 -1.15 -8.44
CA GLY A 35 15.74 -1.32 -9.58
C GLY A 35 16.03 -0.03 -10.35
N ARG A 36 15.87 1.14 -9.71
CA ARG A 36 16.12 2.47 -10.29
C ARG A 36 16.09 3.57 -9.21
N ASP A 37 16.46 4.80 -9.60
CA ASP A 37 16.34 6.01 -8.77
C ASP A 37 15.12 6.91 -9.09
N PRO A 38 13.86 6.44 -9.05
CA PRO A 38 12.70 7.30 -9.13
C PRO A 38 12.30 7.71 -7.73
N ARG A 39 12.50 8.98 -7.41
CA ARG A 39 11.95 9.60 -6.21
C ARG A 39 11.21 10.87 -6.53
N PHE A 40 10.05 11.03 -5.92
CA PHE A 40 9.47 12.33 -5.66
C PHE A 40 9.63 12.59 -4.17
N ARG A 41 10.06 13.78 -3.79
CA ARG A 41 10.09 14.19 -2.38
C ARG A 41 9.11 15.32 -2.15
N SER A 42 8.45 15.26 -1.01
CA SER A 42 7.57 16.32 -0.51
C SER A 42 7.99 16.65 0.92
N VAL A 43 7.93 17.93 1.26
CA VAL A 43 8.17 18.42 2.61
C VAL A 43 6.86 19.01 3.12
N GLY A 44 6.27 18.37 4.13
CA GLY A 44 5.11 18.88 4.83
C GLY A 44 5.56 19.68 6.05
N VAL A 45 5.13 20.94 6.12
CA VAL A 45 5.33 21.79 7.30
C VAL A 45 3.99 22.34 7.71
N ASP A 46 3.70 22.30 9.01
CA ASP A 46 2.47 22.85 9.59
C ASP A 46 1.18 22.28 8.97
N GLN A 47 1.18 20.96 8.74
CA GLN A 47 0.04 20.25 8.17
C GLN A 47 -0.90 19.72 9.25
N ASP A 48 -2.21 19.84 9.01
CA ASP A 48 -3.23 19.19 9.83
C ASP A 48 -3.23 17.68 9.53
N ALA A 49 -2.90 16.89 10.56
CA ALA A 49 -2.89 15.43 10.51
C ALA A 49 -3.83 14.82 11.56
N THR A 50 -4.84 15.57 12.03
CA THR A 50 -5.82 15.09 13.01
C THR A 50 -6.61 13.88 12.51
N MET A 51 -6.92 13.83 11.21
CA MET A 51 -7.56 12.68 10.57
C MET A 51 -6.69 11.41 10.57
N MET A 52 -5.40 11.54 10.85
CA MET A 52 -4.44 10.46 10.98
C MET A 52 -4.01 10.20 12.43
N GLY A 53 -4.80 10.66 13.40
CA GLY A 53 -4.55 10.46 14.83
C GLY A 53 -3.42 11.31 15.42
N LEU A 54 -2.96 12.35 14.70
CA LEU A 54 -1.93 13.28 15.17
C LEU A 54 -2.54 14.64 15.56
N ALA A 55 -1.72 15.70 15.52
CA ALA A 55 -2.12 17.05 15.88
C ALA A 55 -2.51 17.89 14.64
N GLU A 56 -3.12 19.05 14.88
CA GLU A 56 -3.45 20.05 13.84
C GLU A 56 -2.22 20.67 13.18
N ARG A 57 -1.03 20.48 13.77
CA ARG A 57 0.24 21.02 13.28
C ARG A 57 1.26 19.91 13.32
N THR A 58 1.64 19.42 12.15
CA THR A 58 2.65 18.37 11.99
C THR A 58 3.66 18.71 10.92
N SER A 59 4.82 18.06 10.96
CA SER A 59 5.86 18.21 9.95
C SER A 59 6.48 16.86 9.59
N SER A 60 6.67 16.62 8.30
CA SER A 60 7.25 15.38 7.78
C SER A 60 8.01 15.61 6.47
N VAL A 61 8.92 14.67 6.18
CA VAL A 61 9.53 14.55 4.85
C VAL A 61 9.10 13.22 4.28
N THR A 62 8.57 13.26 3.07
CA THR A 62 8.08 12.08 2.37
C THR A 62 8.90 11.82 1.11
N ALA A 63 9.25 10.56 0.84
CA ALA A 63 9.82 10.10 -0.42
C ALA A 63 8.95 9.01 -1.04
N PHE A 64 8.56 9.18 -2.30
CA PHE A 64 7.81 8.19 -3.07
C PHE A 64 8.76 7.40 -3.97
N VAL A 65 8.80 6.09 -3.79
CA VAL A 65 9.63 5.17 -4.56
C VAL A 65 8.74 4.35 -5.48
N TRP A 66 8.93 4.47 -6.80
CA TRP A 66 8.22 3.69 -7.81
C TRP A 66 9.12 2.64 -8.44
N ASP A 67 8.56 1.55 -8.95
CA ASP A 67 9.32 0.67 -9.82
C ASP A 67 9.42 1.22 -11.26
N GLN A 68 9.98 0.40 -12.16
CA GLN A 68 10.23 0.75 -13.56
C GLN A 68 8.97 1.18 -14.34
N ARG A 69 7.76 0.78 -13.92
CA ARG A 69 6.51 1.18 -14.55
C ARG A 69 6.21 2.68 -14.32
N GLY A 70 6.73 3.26 -13.25
CA GLY A 70 6.60 4.67 -12.91
C GLY A 70 5.24 5.08 -12.32
N PRO A 71 5.05 6.37 -12.02
CA PRO A 71 4.00 6.86 -11.11
C PRO A 71 2.57 6.70 -11.62
N ARG A 72 2.39 6.52 -12.93
CA ARG A 72 1.07 6.28 -13.54
C ARG A 72 0.72 4.79 -13.63
N ALA A 73 1.71 3.89 -13.56
CA ALA A 73 1.53 2.48 -13.89
C ALA A 73 1.94 1.48 -12.79
N ALA A 74 2.57 1.95 -11.71
CA ALA A 74 2.73 1.21 -10.45
C ALA A 74 2.15 1.97 -9.24
N PRO A 75 1.82 1.26 -8.14
CA PRO A 75 1.81 1.88 -6.82
C PRO A 75 3.23 2.32 -6.42
N ALA A 76 3.34 3.34 -5.59
CA ALA A 76 4.59 3.71 -4.92
C ALA A 76 4.69 3.01 -3.56
N LEU A 77 5.91 2.87 -3.06
CA LEU A 77 6.12 2.87 -1.61
C LEU A 77 6.40 4.31 -1.17
N GLU A 78 5.57 4.83 -0.29
CA GLU A 78 5.67 6.18 0.29
C GLU A 78 6.35 6.08 1.65
N LEU A 79 7.61 6.49 1.70
CA LEU A 79 8.43 6.54 2.92
C LEU A 79 8.20 7.87 3.61
N VAL A 80 7.73 7.87 4.85
CA VAL A 80 7.42 9.10 5.61
C VAL A 80 8.27 9.15 6.87
N ALA A 81 9.07 10.22 7.00
CA ALA A 81 9.76 10.55 8.23
C ALA A 81 9.05 11.73 8.89
N TRP A 82 8.27 11.45 9.93
CA TRP A 82 7.67 12.48 10.76
C TRP A 82 8.73 13.10 11.65
N SER A 83 8.69 14.43 11.79
CA SER A 83 9.60 15.22 12.61
C SER A 83 8.89 15.93 13.76
N ASP A 84 7.59 16.22 13.59
CA ASP A 84 6.74 16.80 14.64
C ASP A 84 5.30 16.26 14.52
N PRO A 85 4.82 15.41 15.46
CA PRO A 85 5.66 14.63 16.37
C PRO A 85 6.56 13.66 15.58
N PRO A 86 7.75 13.30 16.09
CA PRO A 86 8.67 12.44 15.34
C PRO A 86 8.13 11.02 15.16
N THR A 87 8.59 10.30 14.14
CA THR A 87 8.30 8.86 14.01
C THR A 87 8.80 8.13 15.26
N VAL A 88 7.96 7.30 15.87
CA VAL A 88 8.29 6.52 17.07
C VAL A 88 8.40 5.03 16.72
N PRO A 89 9.41 4.32 17.25
CA PRO A 89 9.46 2.88 17.13
C PRO A 89 8.18 2.22 17.66
N ALA A 90 7.68 1.23 16.93
CA ALA A 90 6.47 0.51 17.28
C ALA A 90 6.65 -0.99 17.02
N ASP A 91 6.03 -1.81 17.87
CA ASP A 91 5.95 -3.26 17.66
C ASP A 91 4.64 -3.60 16.94
N GLN A 92 4.77 -4.09 15.71
CA GLN A 92 3.67 -4.45 14.84
C GLN A 92 3.36 -5.95 14.86
N GLU A 93 4.07 -6.76 15.66
CA GLU A 93 3.95 -8.22 15.61
C GLU A 93 2.55 -8.69 16.04
N GLN A 94 1.98 -8.10 17.09
CA GLN A 94 0.69 -8.49 17.68
C GLN A 94 -0.47 -7.55 17.30
N ARG A 95 -0.33 -6.80 16.21
CA ARG A 95 -1.36 -5.88 15.71
C ARG A 95 -1.92 -6.32 14.37
N ALA A 96 -3.20 -6.03 14.16
CA ALA A 96 -3.81 -6.03 12.84
C ALA A 96 -3.18 -4.91 11.98
N GLY A 97 -3.42 -4.96 10.67
CA GLY A 97 -2.87 -4.00 9.72
C GLY A 97 -1.80 -4.58 8.80
N PHE A 98 -1.19 -3.67 8.04
CA PHE A 98 -0.16 -4.02 7.05
C PHE A 98 1.14 -4.42 7.73
N PHE A 99 1.78 -5.50 7.27
CA PHE A 99 3.00 -5.99 7.91
C PHE A 99 4.10 -6.43 6.93
N ALA A 100 3.78 -6.55 5.64
CA ALA A 100 4.77 -6.89 4.63
C ALA A 100 4.43 -6.28 3.28
N VAL A 101 5.48 -5.95 2.52
CA VAL A 101 5.39 -5.52 1.12
C VAL A 101 6.01 -6.58 0.21
N GLY A 102 5.32 -6.86 -0.88
CA GLY A 102 5.69 -7.86 -1.87
C GLY A 102 6.15 -7.26 -3.19
N TYR A 103 7.29 -7.71 -3.67
CA TYR A 103 7.80 -7.45 -5.01
C TYR A 103 7.80 -8.74 -5.82
N ARG A 104 7.58 -8.60 -7.14
CA ARG A 104 7.84 -9.66 -8.10
C ARG A 104 9.05 -9.35 -8.95
N VAL A 105 9.74 -10.39 -9.40
CA VAL A 105 10.81 -10.33 -10.40
C VAL A 105 10.57 -11.40 -11.46
N GLN A 106 11.21 -11.27 -12.62
CA GLN A 106 11.17 -12.29 -13.67
C GLN A 106 12.15 -13.45 -13.40
N ASP A 107 13.26 -13.15 -12.72
CA ASP A 107 14.31 -14.11 -12.39
C ASP A 107 14.84 -13.78 -10.99
N LEU A 108 14.50 -14.64 -10.03
CA LEU A 108 14.86 -14.48 -8.62
C LEU A 108 16.33 -14.79 -8.38
N ALA A 109 16.94 -15.66 -9.20
CA ALA A 109 18.36 -15.95 -9.12
C ALA A 109 19.18 -14.72 -9.58
N ALA A 110 18.78 -14.08 -10.68
CA ALA A 110 19.42 -12.86 -11.16
C ALA A 110 19.26 -11.68 -10.19
N ALA A 111 18.09 -11.55 -9.56
CA ALA A 111 17.86 -10.51 -8.54
C ALA A 111 18.64 -10.74 -7.25
N GLY A 112 19.06 -11.99 -6.96
CA GLY A 112 19.67 -12.38 -5.70
C GLY A 112 20.95 -11.62 -5.35
N GLU A 113 21.77 -11.23 -6.33
CA GLU A 113 23.00 -10.46 -6.10
C GLU A 113 22.70 -9.07 -5.52
N ASP A 114 21.75 -8.34 -6.12
CA ASP A 114 21.33 -7.02 -5.64
C ASP A 114 20.63 -7.12 -4.28
N LEU A 115 19.76 -8.12 -4.10
CA LEU A 115 19.07 -8.34 -2.82
C LEU A 115 20.04 -8.65 -1.68
N ALA A 116 21.12 -9.40 -1.95
CA ALA A 116 22.13 -9.73 -0.94
C ALA A 116 22.89 -8.49 -0.43
N THR A 117 22.88 -7.37 -1.17
CA THR A 117 23.45 -6.10 -0.70
C THR A 117 22.60 -5.42 0.37
N LEU A 118 21.32 -5.81 0.50
CA LEU A 118 20.36 -5.20 1.41
C LEU A 118 20.36 -5.80 2.82
N GLY A 119 20.84 -7.02 2.99
CA GLY A 119 20.90 -7.67 4.29
C GLY A 119 20.85 -9.20 4.22
N GLU A 120 20.52 -9.81 5.36
CA GLU A 120 20.36 -11.26 5.45
C GLU A 120 19.15 -11.72 4.63
N LEU A 121 19.38 -12.71 3.78
CA LEU A 121 18.34 -13.32 2.95
C LEU A 121 17.92 -14.64 3.55
N THR A 122 16.62 -14.81 3.72
CA THR A 122 16.00 -16.10 4.01
C THR A 122 15.15 -16.54 2.82
N THR A 123 14.81 -17.82 2.78
CA THR A 123 13.93 -18.34 1.72
C THR A 123 12.83 -19.19 2.31
N GLU A 124 11.61 -18.94 1.86
CA GLU A 124 10.41 -19.60 2.36
C GLU A 124 9.34 -19.71 1.28
N ASP A 125 8.35 -20.56 1.54
CA ASP A 125 7.23 -20.74 0.63
C ASP A 125 6.09 -19.82 1.08
N VAL A 126 5.75 -18.86 0.23
CA VAL A 126 4.68 -17.90 0.48
C VAL A 126 3.51 -18.16 -0.44
N ARG A 127 2.30 -17.82 0.02
CA ARG A 127 1.10 -17.85 -0.81
C ARG A 127 0.73 -16.44 -1.25
N VAL A 128 0.56 -16.26 -2.56
CA VAL A 128 0.15 -15.00 -3.19
C VAL A 128 -0.88 -15.33 -4.26
N ARG A 129 -2.03 -14.66 -4.24
CA ARG A 129 -3.14 -14.91 -5.20
C ARG A 129 -3.54 -16.39 -5.31
N GLY A 130 -3.43 -17.12 -4.20
CA GLY A 130 -3.75 -18.53 -4.13
C GLY A 130 -2.69 -19.51 -4.65
N ARG A 131 -1.59 -19.04 -5.24
CA ARG A 131 -0.46 -19.83 -5.70
C ARG A 131 0.67 -19.81 -4.67
N THR A 132 1.39 -20.91 -4.57
CA THR A 132 2.60 -21.00 -3.73
C THR A 132 3.80 -20.57 -4.57
N HIS A 133 4.60 -19.66 -4.04
CA HIS A 133 5.85 -19.19 -4.64
C HIS A 133 6.98 -19.41 -3.65
N ARG A 134 8.17 -19.75 -4.17
CA ARG A 134 9.40 -19.62 -3.38
C ARG A 134 9.74 -18.13 -3.33
N ALA A 135 9.80 -17.57 -2.12
CA ALA A 135 10.21 -16.19 -1.91
C ALA A 135 11.63 -16.11 -1.37
N VAL A 136 12.35 -15.09 -1.79
CA VAL A 136 13.44 -14.52 -1.00
C VAL A 136 12.81 -13.50 -0.05
N VAL A 137 13.17 -13.60 1.23
CA VAL A 137 12.62 -12.76 2.28
C VAL A 137 13.75 -12.05 3.00
N LEU A 138 13.52 -10.77 3.24
CA LEU A 138 14.44 -9.85 3.88
C LEU A 138 13.65 -8.87 4.76
N THR A 139 14.36 -8.22 5.68
CA THR A 139 13.78 -7.22 6.58
C THR A 139 14.36 -5.87 6.23
N ASP A 140 13.52 -4.86 6.08
CA ASP A 140 13.97 -3.51 5.79
C ASP A 140 14.55 -2.81 7.04
N PRO A 141 15.10 -1.59 6.90
CA PRO A 141 15.66 -0.84 8.03
C PRO A 141 14.67 -0.51 9.16
N ASP A 142 13.36 -0.58 8.89
CA ASP A 142 12.27 -0.26 9.80
C ASP A 142 11.58 -1.52 10.36
N GLY A 143 12.14 -2.71 10.11
CA GLY A 143 11.61 -3.98 10.60
C GLY A 143 10.46 -4.55 9.75
N VAL A 144 10.12 -3.90 8.64
CA VAL A 144 9.09 -4.36 7.71
C VAL A 144 9.61 -5.53 6.91
N ARG A 145 8.78 -6.56 6.83
CA ARG A 145 9.06 -7.74 6.04
C ARG A 145 8.90 -7.44 4.55
N VAL A 146 9.90 -7.80 3.76
CA VAL A 146 9.89 -7.65 2.31
C VAL A 146 10.01 -9.02 1.65
N GLU A 147 9.07 -9.31 0.75
CA GLU A 147 9.00 -10.58 0.04
C GLU A 147 9.27 -10.38 -1.44
N VAL A 148 10.16 -11.18 -2.02
CA VAL A 148 10.46 -11.14 -3.45
C VAL A 148 10.15 -12.51 -4.05
N ILE A 149 9.19 -12.54 -4.97
CA ILE A 149 8.76 -13.76 -5.66
C ILE A 149 9.10 -13.72 -7.14
N GLU A 150 9.41 -14.88 -7.71
CA GLU A 150 9.48 -15.03 -9.16
C GLU A 150 8.05 -15.17 -9.72
N VAL A 151 7.76 -14.39 -10.75
CA VAL A 151 6.52 -14.49 -11.53
C VAL A 151 6.87 -14.41 -13.01
N ASP A 152 6.50 -15.46 -13.75
CA ASP A 152 6.63 -15.50 -15.20
C ASP A 152 5.79 -14.35 -15.82
N GLY A 153 6.48 -13.41 -16.48
CA GLY A 153 5.87 -12.33 -17.23
C GLY A 153 6.11 -12.49 -18.74
N PRO A 154 5.36 -11.78 -19.60
CA PRO A 154 5.72 -11.66 -21.00
C PRO A 154 7.12 -11.04 -21.14
N GLU A 155 7.88 -11.41 -22.18
CA GLU A 155 9.29 -10.97 -22.39
C GLU A 155 9.48 -9.44 -22.38
N ASP A 156 8.41 -8.70 -22.73
CA ASP A 156 8.38 -7.22 -22.78
C ASP A 156 7.93 -6.56 -21.46
N ALA A 157 7.60 -7.34 -20.42
CA ALA A 157 7.31 -6.81 -19.10
C ALA A 157 8.57 -6.14 -18.50
N ALA A 158 8.36 -5.15 -17.63
CA ALA A 158 9.44 -4.50 -16.89
C ALA A 158 10.33 -5.57 -16.24
N LYS A 159 11.64 -5.51 -16.55
CA LYS A 159 12.63 -6.53 -16.18
C LYS A 159 13.13 -6.40 -14.74
N GLY A 160 12.91 -5.25 -14.12
CA GLY A 160 13.25 -5.00 -12.72
C GLY A 160 12.15 -5.44 -11.74
N PRO A 161 12.43 -5.42 -10.43
CA PRO A 161 11.43 -5.76 -9.44
C PRO A 161 10.25 -4.79 -9.49
N ALA A 162 9.05 -5.31 -9.26
CA ALA A 162 7.81 -4.56 -9.34
C ALA A 162 6.95 -4.83 -8.11
N MET A 163 6.48 -3.76 -7.47
CA MET A 163 5.62 -3.89 -6.29
C MET A 163 4.28 -4.54 -6.68
N ALA A 164 3.93 -5.62 -6.00
CA ALA A 164 2.89 -6.55 -6.45
C ALA A 164 1.82 -6.83 -5.40
N TYR A 165 2.14 -6.70 -4.10
CA TYR A 165 1.15 -6.92 -3.05
C TYR A 165 1.56 -6.29 -1.72
N GLU A 166 0.59 -6.17 -0.83
CA GLU A 166 0.81 -5.99 0.61
C GLU A 166 0.14 -7.13 1.37
N ARG A 167 0.72 -7.49 2.51
CA ARG A 167 0.08 -8.41 3.45
C ARG A 167 -0.63 -7.66 4.56
N LEU A 168 -1.85 -8.10 4.86
CA LEU A 168 -2.74 -7.52 5.84
C LEU A 168 -3.19 -8.59 6.83
N ARG A 169 -3.01 -8.34 8.13
CA ARG A 169 -3.62 -9.18 9.17
C ARG A 169 -4.94 -8.57 9.62
N VAL A 170 -5.94 -9.43 9.77
CA VAL A 170 -7.30 -9.06 10.18
C VAL A 170 -7.76 -9.97 11.30
N THR A 171 -8.66 -9.48 12.17
CA THR A 171 -9.20 -10.33 13.26
C THR A 171 -10.40 -11.17 12.83
N ASP A 172 -11.11 -10.73 11.78
CA ASP A 172 -12.24 -11.43 11.18
C ASP A 172 -12.17 -11.27 9.65
N LEU A 173 -11.90 -12.38 8.96
CA LEU A 173 -11.72 -12.37 7.51
C LEU A 173 -13.02 -12.04 6.78
N GLN A 174 -14.17 -12.57 7.22
CA GLN A 174 -15.43 -12.34 6.52
C GLN A 174 -15.89 -10.89 6.65
N ARG A 175 -15.75 -10.31 7.85
CA ARG A 175 -16.02 -8.89 8.10
C ARG A 175 -15.13 -8.01 7.22
N SER A 176 -13.85 -8.33 7.13
CA SER A 176 -12.89 -7.60 6.31
C SER A 176 -13.21 -7.71 4.83
N LEU A 177 -13.51 -8.91 4.31
CA LEU A 177 -13.89 -9.12 2.92
C LEU A 177 -15.12 -8.31 2.53
N ALA A 178 -16.15 -8.25 3.39
CA ALA A 178 -17.34 -7.44 3.15
C ALA A 178 -17.01 -5.94 3.11
N TRP A 179 -16.15 -5.47 4.01
CA TRP A 179 -15.72 -4.07 4.04
C TRP A 179 -14.90 -3.69 2.78
N TYR A 180 -13.87 -4.47 2.43
CA TYR A 180 -13.05 -4.23 1.25
C TYR A 180 -13.85 -4.34 -0.06
N ALA A 181 -14.89 -5.16 -0.12
CA ALA A 181 -15.80 -5.21 -1.26
C ALA A 181 -16.59 -3.89 -1.43
N SER A 182 -16.95 -3.21 -0.35
CA SER A 182 -17.69 -1.94 -0.39
C SER A 182 -16.90 -0.79 -1.02
N ILE A 183 -15.57 -0.82 -0.91
CA ILE A 183 -14.68 0.16 -1.55
C ILE A 183 -14.26 -0.24 -2.97
N GLY A 184 -14.51 -1.49 -3.40
CA GLY A 184 -14.30 -1.94 -4.78
C GLY A 184 -13.38 -3.14 -4.98
N PHE A 185 -12.80 -3.72 -3.93
CA PHE A 185 -11.99 -4.93 -4.10
C PHE A 185 -12.84 -6.14 -4.46
N ALA A 186 -12.33 -6.96 -5.38
CA ALA A 186 -12.86 -8.27 -5.70
C ALA A 186 -12.01 -9.36 -5.06
N THR A 187 -12.65 -10.39 -4.53
CA THR A 187 -11.96 -11.59 -4.05
C THR A 187 -11.43 -12.39 -5.24
N VAL A 188 -10.12 -12.52 -5.34
CA VAL A 188 -9.41 -13.34 -6.34
C VAL A 188 -9.36 -14.79 -5.87
N ARG A 189 -9.01 -14.98 -4.60
CA ARG A 189 -8.93 -16.29 -3.97
C ARG A 189 -9.35 -16.19 -2.51
N THR A 190 -9.98 -17.23 -2.00
CA THR A 190 -10.21 -17.44 -0.58
C THR A 190 -9.98 -18.91 -0.23
N GLY A 191 -9.58 -19.20 1.01
CA GLY A 191 -9.52 -20.56 1.52
C GLY A 191 -8.93 -20.62 2.93
N GLY A 192 -9.62 -21.30 3.84
CA GLY A 192 -9.23 -21.31 5.26
C GLY A 192 -9.23 -19.90 5.84
N ALA A 193 -8.17 -19.57 6.57
CA ALA A 193 -7.95 -18.26 7.22
C ALA A 193 -7.26 -17.23 6.31
N VAL A 194 -7.28 -17.39 4.98
CA VAL A 194 -6.61 -16.46 4.05
C VAL A 194 -7.46 -16.07 2.85
N ALA A 195 -7.22 -14.88 2.32
CA ALA A 195 -7.81 -14.41 1.07
C ALA A 195 -6.84 -13.51 0.28
N SER A 196 -7.05 -13.44 -1.03
CA SER A 196 -6.35 -12.51 -1.92
C SER A 196 -7.39 -11.62 -2.59
N LEU A 197 -7.20 -10.31 -2.50
CA LEU A 197 -8.08 -9.29 -3.07
C LEU A 197 -7.36 -8.48 -4.14
N SER A 198 -8.06 -8.07 -5.19
CA SER A 198 -7.54 -7.10 -6.17
C SER A 198 -8.63 -6.15 -6.61
N LEU A 199 -8.26 -4.94 -7.00
CA LEU A 199 -9.18 -4.06 -7.71
C LEU A 199 -9.36 -4.61 -9.14
N PRO A 200 -10.59 -4.70 -9.67
CA PRO A 200 -10.83 -5.26 -11.01
C PRO A 200 -10.05 -4.57 -12.14
N GLU A 201 -9.81 -3.27 -11.99
CA GLU A 201 -9.11 -2.42 -12.98
C GLU A 201 -7.59 -2.31 -12.72
N ASP A 202 -7.11 -2.81 -11.57
CA ASP A 202 -5.68 -2.90 -11.25
C ASP A 202 -5.32 -4.34 -10.88
N PRO A 203 -5.25 -5.24 -11.87
CA PRO A 203 -4.92 -6.63 -11.63
C PRO A 203 -3.43 -6.83 -11.30
N THR A 204 -2.61 -5.77 -11.20
CA THR A 204 -1.16 -5.87 -10.97
C THR A 204 -0.77 -5.78 -9.50
N PHE A 205 -1.71 -5.39 -8.63
CA PHE A 205 -1.51 -5.30 -7.20
C PHE A 205 -2.58 -6.11 -6.45
N SER A 206 -2.23 -6.79 -5.36
CA SER A 206 -3.20 -7.46 -4.49
C SER A 206 -2.99 -7.18 -3.01
N LEU A 207 -4.07 -7.26 -2.24
CA LEU A 207 -3.99 -7.41 -0.79
C LEU A 207 -4.07 -8.89 -0.45
N GLU A 208 -3.11 -9.37 0.33
CA GLU A 208 -3.05 -10.75 0.80
C GLU A 208 -3.41 -10.77 2.29
N LEU A 209 -4.65 -11.18 2.58
CA LEU A 209 -5.24 -11.17 3.92
C LEU A 209 -4.98 -12.50 4.64
N SER A 210 -4.68 -12.42 5.93
CA SER A 210 -4.65 -13.56 6.85
C SER A 210 -5.39 -13.24 8.14
N GLU A 211 -6.29 -14.13 8.56
CA GLU A 211 -7.04 -14.03 9.80
C GLU A 211 -6.19 -14.45 11.00
N GLN A 212 -6.19 -13.61 12.03
CA GLN A 212 -5.58 -13.86 13.33
C GLN A 212 -6.49 -13.23 14.40
N PRO A 213 -7.37 -14.03 15.05
CA PRO A 213 -8.43 -13.49 15.90
C PRO A 213 -7.98 -12.70 17.13
N ASP A 214 -6.79 -13.02 17.65
CA ASP A 214 -6.31 -12.50 18.94
C ASP A 214 -5.41 -11.25 18.81
N LEU A 215 -5.36 -10.62 17.62
CA LEU A 215 -4.57 -9.42 17.41
C LEU A 215 -5.19 -8.19 18.09
N MET A 216 -4.32 -7.29 18.52
CA MET A 216 -4.70 -5.93 18.87
C MET A 216 -5.12 -5.15 17.60
N ALA A 217 -5.89 -4.07 17.78
CA ALA A 217 -6.22 -3.17 16.69
C ALA A 217 -4.97 -2.60 16.01
N ALA A 218 -5.10 -2.22 14.74
CA ALA A 218 -4.05 -1.56 13.99
C ALA A 218 -3.64 -0.22 14.65
N PRO A 219 -2.43 0.29 14.35
CA PRO A 219 -1.99 1.61 14.79
C PRO A 219 -3.01 2.70 14.49
N ASP A 220 -3.36 3.50 15.50
CA ASP A 220 -4.30 4.61 15.38
C ASP A 220 -3.61 5.95 15.12
N ARG A 221 -2.27 5.95 14.96
CA ARG A 221 -1.44 7.14 14.76
C ARG A 221 -0.50 6.97 13.57
N ALA A 222 -0.49 7.97 12.70
CA ALA A 222 0.39 7.98 11.53
C ALA A 222 1.89 8.09 11.82
N ASN A 223 2.33 8.38 13.05
CA ASN A 223 3.76 8.50 13.36
C ASN A 223 4.37 7.25 14.01
N GLU A 224 3.68 6.11 14.02
CA GLU A 224 4.26 4.82 14.43
C GLU A 224 5.07 4.20 13.29
N GLN A 225 6.29 3.73 13.59
CA GLN A 225 7.19 3.07 12.66
C GLN A 225 6.56 1.81 12.05
N GLY A 226 6.79 1.61 10.75
CA GLY A 226 6.27 0.47 9.98
C GLY A 226 5.22 0.86 8.94
N LEU A 227 4.56 -0.14 8.34
CA LEU A 227 3.48 0.08 7.38
C LEU A 227 2.22 0.58 8.08
N TYR A 228 1.55 1.58 7.49
CA TYR A 228 0.43 2.28 8.14
C TYR A 228 -0.84 2.31 7.29
N ARG A 229 -0.75 2.77 6.04
CA ARG A 229 -1.92 2.96 5.17
C ARG A 229 -1.67 2.56 3.72
N ILE A 230 -2.75 2.29 3.02
CA ILE A 230 -2.77 2.20 1.56
C ILE A 230 -3.65 3.31 0.98
N ALA A 231 -3.16 3.98 -0.06
CA ALA A 231 -3.92 4.96 -0.82
C ALA A 231 -4.42 4.35 -2.13
N LEU A 232 -5.68 4.61 -2.47
CA LEU A 232 -6.38 4.06 -3.62
C LEU A 232 -6.99 5.20 -4.44
N ALA A 233 -6.86 5.12 -5.76
CA ALA A 233 -7.46 6.07 -6.68
C ALA A 233 -8.96 5.79 -6.85
N VAL A 234 -9.78 6.82 -6.71
CA VAL A 234 -11.19 6.85 -7.12
C VAL A 234 -11.42 7.95 -8.15
N GLU A 235 -12.49 7.82 -8.94
CA GLU A 235 -12.82 8.82 -9.96
C GLU A 235 -13.15 10.19 -9.32
N ASP A 236 -13.96 10.14 -8.27
CA ASP A 236 -14.47 11.29 -7.52
C ASP A 236 -14.66 10.85 -6.07
N VAL A 237 -13.90 11.49 -5.16
CA VAL A 237 -13.91 11.12 -3.74
C VAL A 237 -15.19 11.57 -3.03
N GLU A 238 -15.86 12.63 -3.50
CA GLU A 238 -17.13 13.11 -2.94
C GLU A 238 -18.25 12.12 -3.27
N ALA A 239 -18.28 11.64 -4.51
CA ALA A 239 -19.20 10.59 -4.93
C ALA A 239 -18.95 9.27 -4.18
N ALA A 240 -17.68 8.91 -3.97
CA ALA A 240 -17.30 7.75 -3.15
C ALA A 240 -17.75 7.91 -1.70
N ALA A 241 -17.49 9.06 -1.07
CA ALA A 241 -17.94 9.36 0.28
C ALA A 241 -19.46 9.28 0.41
N ALA A 242 -20.21 9.84 -0.54
CA ALA A 242 -21.68 9.79 -0.52
C ALA A 242 -22.22 8.36 -0.65
N ALA A 243 -21.62 7.54 -1.51
CA ALA A 243 -22.01 6.14 -1.66
C ALA A 243 -21.70 5.31 -0.40
N LEU A 244 -20.52 5.50 0.19
CA LEU A 244 -20.12 4.84 1.43
C LEU A 244 -20.98 5.29 2.62
N ARG A 245 -21.36 6.58 2.70
CA ARG A 245 -22.31 7.08 3.71
C ARG A 245 -23.70 6.45 3.59
N GLY A 246 -24.08 6.00 2.40
CA GLY A 246 -25.30 5.21 2.19
C GLY A 246 -25.24 3.81 2.83
N ILE A 247 -24.04 3.31 3.15
CA ILE A 247 -23.76 2.02 3.79
C ILE A 247 -23.47 2.22 5.29
N ASP A 248 -22.55 3.14 5.62
CA ASP A 248 -22.20 3.53 6.98
C ASP A 248 -22.29 5.05 7.15
N PRO A 249 -23.32 5.57 7.85
CA PRO A 249 -23.47 7.01 8.10
C PRO A 249 -22.31 7.67 8.85
N ARG A 250 -21.38 6.89 9.42
CA ARG A 250 -20.18 7.38 10.12
C ARG A 250 -18.99 7.60 9.20
N THR A 251 -19.09 7.26 7.91
CA THR A 251 -18.04 7.60 6.94
C THR A 251 -17.72 9.10 7.02
N PRO A 252 -16.44 9.49 7.20
CA PRO A 252 -16.06 10.88 7.39
C PRO A 252 -16.23 11.73 6.13
N GLU A 253 -16.07 13.04 6.28
CA GLU A 253 -16.05 13.96 5.14
C GLU A 253 -14.69 13.94 4.45
N PRO A 254 -14.64 14.08 3.11
CA PRO A 254 -13.39 14.31 2.40
C PRO A 254 -12.67 15.59 2.87
N VAL A 255 -11.35 15.58 2.76
CA VAL A 255 -10.47 16.71 3.10
C VAL A 255 -9.56 17.02 1.93
N PHE A 256 -9.22 18.30 1.74
CA PHE A 256 -8.24 18.71 0.74
C PHE A 256 -6.86 18.81 1.37
N ILE A 257 -5.90 18.04 0.85
CA ILE A 257 -4.50 18.06 1.27
C ILE A 257 -3.71 18.92 0.27
N PRO A 258 -3.21 20.11 0.68
CA PRO A 258 -2.41 20.95 -0.21
C PRO A 258 -1.06 20.31 -0.48
N MET A 259 -0.62 20.38 -1.73
CA MET A 259 0.72 19.98 -2.16
C MET A 259 1.24 21.05 -3.11
N GLU A 260 1.83 22.10 -2.55
CA GLU A 260 2.25 23.29 -3.32
C GLU A 260 3.27 22.97 -4.43
N ASP A 261 4.08 21.93 -4.22
CA ASP A 261 5.09 21.47 -5.16
C ASP A 261 4.54 20.56 -6.28
N THR A 262 3.25 20.21 -6.27
CA THR A 262 2.65 19.40 -7.35
C THR A 262 1.86 20.26 -8.34
N PRO A 263 1.85 19.90 -9.64
CA PRO A 263 1.05 20.63 -10.63
C PRO A 263 -0.46 20.65 -10.35
N THR A 264 -0.96 19.74 -9.50
CA THR A 264 -2.37 19.69 -9.10
C THR A 264 -2.69 20.64 -7.93
N GLY A 265 -1.68 21.18 -7.25
CA GLY A 265 -1.82 22.01 -6.04
C GLY A 265 -2.25 21.26 -4.78
N GLY A 266 -2.56 19.96 -4.90
CA GLY A 266 -3.08 19.12 -3.82
C GLY A 266 -4.00 18.03 -4.34
N TYR A 267 -4.63 17.31 -3.41
CA TYR A 267 -5.61 16.28 -3.68
C TYR A 267 -6.74 16.31 -2.66
N THR A 268 -7.97 16.09 -3.10
CA THR A 268 -9.08 15.75 -2.19
C THR A 268 -9.00 14.27 -1.87
N VAL A 269 -9.00 13.95 -0.58
CA VAL A 269 -8.82 12.59 -0.07
C VAL A 269 -9.87 12.26 0.98
N LEU A 270 -10.13 10.98 1.20
CA LEU A 270 -11.01 10.47 2.24
C LEU A 270 -10.26 9.38 3.00
N PHE A 271 -9.99 9.61 4.28
CA PHE A 271 -9.41 8.61 5.16
C PHE A 271 -10.52 7.73 5.74
N LEU A 272 -10.39 6.43 5.57
CA LEU A 272 -11.29 5.41 6.09
C LEU A 272 -10.51 4.51 7.04
N THR A 273 -11.24 3.91 7.96
CA THR A 273 -10.72 2.90 8.88
C THR A 273 -11.45 1.59 8.59
N ASP A 274 -10.70 0.53 8.35
CA ASP A 274 -11.26 -0.81 8.20
C ASP A 274 -11.77 -1.34 9.57
N PRO A 275 -12.44 -2.50 9.61
CA PRO A 275 -12.99 -3.03 10.85
C PRO A 275 -11.97 -3.35 11.96
N ASP A 276 -10.68 -3.41 11.63
CA ASP A 276 -9.58 -3.71 12.55
C ASP A 276 -8.72 -2.48 12.88
N GLY A 277 -9.05 -1.32 12.33
CA GLY A 277 -8.32 -0.06 12.56
C GLY A 277 -7.40 0.35 11.41
N THR A 278 -7.21 -0.49 10.40
CA THR A 278 -6.25 -0.22 9.31
C THR A 278 -6.73 0.96 8.48
N VAL A 279 -5.82 1.89 8.18
CA VAL A 279 -6.17 3.09 7.43
C VAL A 279 -6.12 2.83 5.94
N VAL A 280 -7.21 3.20 5.25
CA VAL A 280 -7.30 3.22 3.78
C VAL A 280 -7.66 4.62 3.35
N GLU A 281 -6.87 5.17 2.43
CA GLU A 281 -7.09 6.49 1.86
C GLU A 281 -7.69 6.35 0.47
N LEU A 282 -8.80 7.04 0.19
CA LEU A 282 -9.30 7.22 -1.17
C LEU A 282 -8.85 8.59 -1.66
N VAL A 283 -8.23 8.65 -2.84
CA VAL A 283 -7.69 9.88 -3.43
C VAL A 283 -8.44 10.16 -4.71
N SER A 284 -8.91 11.41 -4.88
CA SER A 284 -9.53 11.86 -6.13
C SER A 284 -8.50 11.88 -7.26
N ARG A 285 -8.43 10.78 -8.02
CA ARG A 285 -7.54 10.58 -9.17
C ARG A 285 -8.32 9.90 -10.28
N PRO A 286 -8.74 10.64 -11.32
CA PRO A 286 -9.55 10.08 -12.39
C PRO A 286 -8.77 9.00 -13.15
N ARG A 287 -9.49 8.04 -13.74
CA ARG A 287 -8.90 6.96 -14.54
C ARG A 287 -7.99 7.48 -15.66
N SER A 288 -8.23 8.68 -16.19
CA SER A 288 -7.36 9.30 -17.20
C SER A 288 -5.92 9.58 -16.71
N GLU A 289 -5.72 9.69 -15.40
CA GLU A 289 -4.43 9.96 -14.77
C GLU A 289 -3.70 8.69 -14.29
N VAL A 290 -4.34 7.53 -14.37
CA VAL A 290 -3.78 6.23 -13.99
C VAL A 290 -3.77 5.30 -15.20
N ARG A 291 -2.68 4.55 -15.40
CA ARG A 291 -2.47 3.66 -16.54
C ARG A 291 -2.00 2.30 -16.04
N ARG A 292 -2.92 1.49 -15.52
CA ARG A 292 -2.59 0.13 -15.08
C ARG A 292 -2.53 -0.85 -16.25
N PRO A 293 -1.56 -1.76 -16.28
CA PRO A 293 -1.57 -2.88 -17.23
C PRO A 293 -2.87 -3.70 -17.08
N VAL A 294 -3.47 -4.06 -18.21
CA VAL A 294 -4.77 -4.77 -18.27
C VAL A 294 -4.69 -6.25 -17.90
N THR A 295 -3.47 -6.79 -17.79
CA THR A 295 -3.20 -8.19 -17.46
C THR A 295 -2.35 -8.23 -16.19
N PRO A 296 -2.59 -9.17 -15.24
CA PRO A 296 -1.60 -9.48 -14.22
C PRO A 296 -0.27 -9.74 -14.92
N VAL A 297 0.75 -8.97 -14.57
CA VAL A 297 2.12 -9.17 -15.04
C VAL A 297 2.88 -9.91 -13.96
#